data_AF-A0A1Y0BPT0-F1
#
_entry.id   AF-A0A1Y0BPT0-F1
#
_cell.length_a   1.000
_cell.length_b   1.000
_cell.length_c   1.000
_cell.angle_alpha   90.00
_cell.angle_beta   90.00
_cell.angle_gamma   90.00
#
_symmetry.space_group_name_H-M   'P 1'
#
loop_
_entity.id
_entity.type
_entity.pdbx_description
1 polymer ?
#
loop_
_entity_poly.entity_id
_entity_poly.type
_entity_poly.pdbx_seq_one_letter_code
_entity_poly.pdbx_strand_id
1 'polypeptide(L)'
;MKDTFIYRFIDISVTLLDLVMENQSVADHYMTWIDDQENILDGGEDAQITPLALSELRNASGSHILILALPTGGQFLVIFQAGAFNAKIIIAQDQETAILQAASVTEFTGDLHYAINWGKDFLDRIDEDMIAAGM
;
A
#
# COMPACT_ATOMS: atom_id res chain seq x y z
N MET A 1 -12.93 2.33 17.78
CA MET A 1 -12.71 3.35 16.73
C MET A 1 -11.26 3.37 16.26
N LYS A 2 -10.27 3.62 17.13
CA LYS A 2 -8.85 3.54 16.72
C LYS A 2 -8.48 2.15 16.18
N ASP A 3 -8.85 1.09 16.89
CA ASP A 3 -8.59 -0.29 16.44
C ASP A 3 -9.35 -0.59 15.14
N THR A 4 -10.59 -0.14 15.04
CA THR A 4 -11.42 -0.25 13.83
C THR A 4 -10.73 0.38 12.62
N PHE A 5 -10.16 1.58 12.79
CA PHE A 5 -9.37 2.25 11.76
C PHE A 5 -8.12 1.45 11.40
N ILE A 6 -7.34 1.01 12.40
CA ILE A 6 -6.09 0.27 12.20
C ILE A 6 -6.35 -0.99 11.38
N TYR A 7 -7.25 -1.87 11.84
CA TYR A 7 -7.54 -3.12 11.14
C TYR A 7 -8.09 -2.87 9.73
N ARG A 8 -8.98 -1.89 9.58
CA ARG A 8 -9.59 -1.57 8.28
C ARG A 8 -8.57 -1.08 7.26
N PHE A 9 -7.69 -0.17 7.65
CA PHE A 9 -6.72 0.40 6.72
C PHE A 9 -5.57 -0.55 6.41
N ILE A 10 -5.23 -1.47 7.32
CA ILE A 10 -4.34 -2.59 7.02
C ILE A 10 -4.98 -3.52 5.98
N ASP A 11 -6.24 -3.90 6.19
CA ASP A 11 -7.00 -4.76 5.27
C ASP A 11 -7.07 -4.15 3.86
N ILE A 12 -7.49 -2.88 3.76
CA ILE A 12 -7.49 -2.12 2.49
C ILE A 12 -6.09 -2.09 1.85
N SER A 13 -5.04 -1.89 2.65
CA SER A 13 -3.66 -1.82 2.13
C SER A 13 -3.22 -3.16 1.55
N VAL A 14 -3.58 -4.28 2.19
CA VAL A 14 -3.29 -5.63 1.68
C VAL A 14 -4.05 -5.89 0.39
N THR A 15 -5.36 -5.64 0.36
CA THR A 15 -6.18 -5.82 -0.85
C THR A 15 -5.67 -4.99 -2.03
N LEU A 16 -5.30 -3.74 -1.78
CA LEU A 16 -4.73 -2.88 -2.82
C LEU A 16 -3.38 -3.38 -3.32
N LEU A 17 -2.53 -3.87 -2.42
CA LEU A 17 -1.24 -4.42 -2.79
C LEU A 17 -1.41 -5.68 -3.65
N ASP A 18 -2.29 -6.59 -3.23
CA ASP A 18 -2.60 -7.81 -3.99
C ASP A 18 -3.08 -7.45 -5.40
N LEU A 19 -4.04 -6.52 -5.52
CA LEU A 19 -4.55 -6.06 -6.82
C LEU A 19 -3.46 -5.41 -7.70
N VAL A 20 -2.55 -4.64 -7.10
CA VAL A 20 -1.43 -4.02 -7.84
C VAL A 20 -0.45 -5.09 -8.32
N MET A 21 -0.17 -6.09 -7.49
CA MET A 21 0.76 -7.18 -7.82
C MET A 21 0.17 -8.22 -8.79
N GLU A 22 -1.16 -8.29 -8.95
CA GLU A 22 -1.80 -9.04 -10.04
C GLU A 22 -1.41 -8.52 -11.43
N ASN A 23 -0.97 -7.26 -11.54
CA ASN A 23 -0.41 -6.73 -12.77
C ASN A 23 1.03 -7.24 -12.96
N GLN A 24 1.20 -8.22 -13.85
CA GLN A 24 2.50 -8.85 -14.14
C GLN A 24 3.61 -7.84 -14.44
N SER A 25 3.31 -6.76 -15.17
CA SER A 25 4.32 -5.74 -15.50
C SER A 25 4.80 -4.98 -14.26
N VAL A 26 3.93 -4.78 -13.26
CA VAL A 26 4.29 -4.15 -11.99
C VAL A 26 5.09 -5.12 -11.13
N ALA A 27 4.63 -6.36 -11.03
CA ALA A 27 5.32 -7.42 -10.28
C ALA A 27 6.74 -7.67 -10.80
N ASP A 28 6.92 -7.82 -12.12
CA ASP A 28 8.23 -8.03 -12.75
C ASP A 28 9.19 -6.85 -12.49
N HIS A 29 8.66 -5.63 -12.56
CA HIS A 29 9.43 -4.41 -12.28
C HIS A 29 9.84 -4.35 -10.81
N TYR A 30 8.94 -4.66 -9.88
CA TYR A 30 9.22 -4.74 -8.46
C TYR A 30 10.31 -5.78 -8.16
N MET A 31 10.20 -6.99 -8.73
CA MET A 31 11.18 -8.06 -8.52
C MET A 31 12.57 -7.69 -9.05
N THR A 32 12.64 -7.08 -10.22
CA THR A 32 13.92 -6.58 -10.77
C THR A 32 14.51 -5.50 -9.86
N TRP A 33 13.68 -4.56 -9.41
CA TRP A 33 14.12 -3.46 -8.57
C TRP A 33 14.59 -3.93 -7.19
N ILE A 34 13.90 -4.88 -6.55
CA ILE A 34 14.29 -5.36 -5.23
C ILE A 34 15.59 -6.17 -5.29
N ASP A 35 15.78 -6.99 -6.33
CA ASP A 35 17.04 -7.69 -6.57
C ASP A 35 18.20 -6.68 -6.67
N ASP A 36 18.01 -5.58 -7.40
CA ASP A 36 19.00 -4.50 -7.47
C ASP A 36 19.25 -3.85 -6.11
N GLN A 37 18.21 -3.57 -5.31
CA GLN A 37 18.37 -2.96 -3.98
C GLN A 37 19.07 -3.88 -2.97
N GLU A 38 18.73 -5.16 -2.95
CA GLU A 38 19.36 -6.11 -2.01
C GLU A 38 20.84 -6.31 -2.33
N ASN A 39 21.20 -6.38 -3.61
CA ASN A 39 22.60 -6.40 -4.05
C ASN A 39 23.38 -5.14 -3.62
N ILE A 40 22.72 -3.98 -3.62
CA ILE A 40 23.31 -2.70 -3.20
C ILE A 40 23.50 -2.66 -1.67
N LEU A 41 22.50 -3.12 -0.90
CA LEU A 41 22.56 -3.14 0.56
C LEU A 41 23.65 -4.07 1.08
N ASP A 42 23.84 -5.22 0.44
CA ASP A 42 24.90 -6.17 0.78
C ASP A 42 26.30 -5.67 0.38
N GLY A 43 26.38 -4.78 -0.61
CA GLY A 43 27.63 -4.18 -1.11
C GLY A 43 28.25 -3.11 -0.18
N GLY A 44 27.51 -2.63 0.83
CA GLY A 44 28.00 -1.66 1.81
C GLY A 44 28.29 -0.27 1.25
N GLU A 45 27.79 0.06 0.05
CA GLU A 45 27.87 1.41 -0.51
C GLU A 45 26.78 2.30 0.11
N ASP A 46 27.09 3.57 0.38
CA ASP A 46 26.14 4.62 0.78
C ASP A 46 25.20 4.99 -0.39
N ALA A 47 24.46 4.01 -0.89
CA ALA A 47 23.49 4.21 -1.95
C ALA A 47 22.24 4.90 -1.40
N GLN A 48 21.74 5.88 -2.15
CA GLN A 48 20.57 6.62 -1.77
C GLN A 48 19.32 5.77 -1.96
N ILE A 49 18.86 5.18 -0.86
CA ILE A 49 17.70 4.31 -0.87
C ILE A 49 16.44 5.11 -1.19
N THR A 50 15.83 4.83 -2.34
CA THR A 50 14.65 5.55 -2.83
C THR A 50 13.50 4.56 -3.01
N PRO A 51 12.35 4.72 -2.32
CA PRO A 51 11.19 3.86 -2.50
C PRO A 51 10.71 3.82 -3.95
N LEU A 52 10.27 2.66 -4.42
CA LEU A 52 9.70 2.50 -5.76
C LEU A 52 8.18 2.74 -5.71
N ALA A 53 7.66 3.62 -6.55
CA ALA A 53 6.21 3.78 -6.71
C ALA A 53 5.63 2.65 -7.57
N LEU A 54 4.75 1.85 -6.97
CA LEU A 54 4.08 0.73 -7.65
C LEU A 54 2.77 1.17 -8.30
N SER A 55 2.00 1.99 -7.60
CA SER A 55 0.70 2.46 -8.09
C SER A 55 0.28 3.75 -7.41
N GLU A 56 -0.53 4.53 -8.13
CA GLU A 56 -1.08 5.81 -7.69
C GLU A 56 -2.55 5.92 -8.10
N LEU A 57 -3.42 6.09 -7.13
CA LEU A 57 -4.87 6.27 -7.33
C LEU A 57 -5.26 7.68 -6.92
N ARG A 58 -5.89 8.43 -7.82
CA ARG A 58 -6.39 9.79 -7.58
C ARG A 58 -7.84 9.90 -7.99
N ASN A 59 -8.64 10.65 -7.22
CA ASN A 59 -10.03 10.94 -7.58
C ASN A 59 -10.30 12.45 -7.71
N ALA A 60 -11.45 12.78 -8.29
CA ALA A 60 -11.86 14.17 -8.52
C ALA A 60 -12.08 14.98 -7.23
N SER A 61 -12.35 14.32 -6.10
CA SER A 61 -12.46 14.98 -4.78
C SER A 61 -11.10 15.30 -4.15
N GLY A 62 -9.99 14.98 -4.81
CA GLY A 62 -8.63 15.23 -4.32
C GLY A 62 -8.12 14.19 -3.32
N SER A 63 -8.81 13.05 -3.18
CA SER A 63 -8.26 11.89 -2.48
C SER A 63 -7.18 11.25 -3.33
N HIS A 64 -6.17 10.74 -2.66
CA HIS A 64 -4.96 10.20 -3.25
C HIS A 64 -4.47 9.01 -2.43
N ILE A 65 -4.19 7.89 -3.10
CA ILE A 65 -3.55 6.72 -2.51
C ILE A 65 -2.28 6.45 -3.29
N LEU A 66 -1.17 6.29 -2.57
CA LEU A 66 0.13 5.96 -3.15
C LEU A 66 0.64 4.67 -2.53
N ILE A 67 1.01 3.71 -3.36
CA ILE A 67 1.55 2.41 -2.95
C ILE A 67 3.01 2.37 -3.36
N LEU A 68 3.89 2.21 -2.38
CA LEU A 68 5.34 2.21 -2.54
C LEU A 68 5.92 0.88 -2.10
N ALA A 69 6.87 0.33 -2.86
CA ALA A 69 7.78 -0.69 -2.38
C ALA A 69 8.94 -0.04 -1.62
N LEU A 70 9.30 -0.68 -0.50
CA LEU A 70 10.42 -0.31 0.34
C LEU A 70 11.64 -1.15 -0.03
N PRO A 71 12.86 -0.68 0.26
CA PRO A 71 14.15 -1.31 -0.10
C PRO A 71 14.45 -2.61 0.66
N THR A 72 13.43 -3.30 1.14
CA THR A 72 13.55 -4.56 1.84
C THR A 72 12.46 -5.46 1.30
N GLY A 73 12.84 -6.65 0.84
CA GLY A 73 11.92 -7.59 0.22
C GLY A 73 10.64 -7.78 1.05
N GLY A 74 9.51 -7.68 0.37
CA GLY A 74 8.18 -7.86 0.96
C GLY A 74 7.71 -6.70 1.83
N GLN A 75 8.42 -5.57 1.88
CA GLN A 75 7.97 -4.38 2.61
C GLN A 75 7.38 -3.31 1.71
N PHE A 76 6.25 -2.76 2.13
CA PHE A 76 5.48 -1.79 1.37
C PHE A 76 4.98 -0.66 2.28
N LEU A 77 4.80 0.52 1.70
CA LEU A 77 4.19 1.68 2.32
C LEU A 77 2.98 2.12 1.51
N VAL A 78 1.81 2.10 2.13
CA VAL A 78 0.58 2.63 1.56
C VAL A 78 0.24 3.95 2.24
N ILE A 79 0.12 5.00 1.43
CA ILE A 79 -0.17 6.36 1.90
C ILE A 79 -1.58 6.71 1.44
N PHE A 80 -2.46 7.00 2.40
CA PHE A 80 -3.80 7.51 2.16
C PHE A 80 -3.83 9.01 2.45
N GLN A 81 -4.33 9.77 1.51
CA GLN A 81 -4.54 11.21 1.65
C GLN A 81 -5.95 11.55 1.18
N ALA A 82 -6.72 12.19 2.05
CA ALA A 82 -8.01 12.77 1.70
C ALA A 82 -8.18 14.12 2.39
N GLY A 83 -9.22 14.88 2.01
CA GLY A 83 -9.39 16.26 2.45
C GLY A 83 -9.37 16.46 3.98
N ALA A 84 -9.76 15.45 4.76
CA ALA A 84 -9.82 15.53 6.22
C ALA A 84 -8.87 14.56 6.97
N PHE A 85 -8.06 13.75 6.27
CA PHE A 85 -7.10 12.86 6.94
C PHE A 85 -5.91 12.46 6.06
N ASN A 86 -4.83 12.06 6.73
CA ASN A 86 -3.68 11.39 6.13
C ASN A 86 -3.32 10.17 7.00
N ALA A 87 -3.04 9.04 6.35
CA ALA A 87 -2.57 7.84 7.02
C ALA A 87 -1.43 7.19 6.24
N LYS A 88 -0.46 6.63 6.97
CA LYS A 88 0.64 5.84 6.42
C LYS A 88 0.64 4.46 7.05
N ILE A 89 0.59 3.44 6.21
CA ILE A 89 0.51 2.05 6.62
C ILE A 89 1.73 1.33 6.06
N ILE A 90 2.53 0.74 6.94
CA ILE A 90 3.59 -0.19 6.52
C ILE A 90 3.01 -1.60 6.55
N ILE A 91 3.26 -2.34 5.48
CA ILE A 91 2.93 -3.74 5.31
C ILE A 91 4.23 -4.51 5.10
N ALA A 92 4.39 -5.64 5.80
CA ALA A 92 5.45 -6.60 5.57
C ALA A 92 4.82 -7.96 5.28
N GLN A 93 5.07 -8.48 4.08
CA GLN A 93 4.63 -9.78 3.61
C GLN A 93 5.83 -10.69 3.37
N ASP A 94 5.60 -11.98 3.45
CA ASP A 94 6.53 -12.97 2.90
C ASP A 94 6.55 -12.85 1.38
N GLN A 95 7.74 -12.67 0.80
CA GLN A 95 7.87 -12.34 -0.63
C GLN A 95 7.44 -13.48 -1.55
N GLU A 96 7.56 -14.73 -1.11
CA GLU A 96 7.21 -15.90 -1.92
C GLU A 96 5.72 -16.23 -1.85
N THR A 97 5.13 -16.08 -0.66
CA THR A 97 3.77 -16.54 -0.37
C THR A 97 2.74 -15.40 -0.29
N ALA A 98 3.19 -14.15 -0.29
CA ALA A 98 2.40 -12.95 -0.03
C ALA A 98 1.68 -12.94 1.35
N ILE A 99 2.03 -13.88 2.25
CA ILE A 99 1.42 -13.96 3.58
C ILE A 99 1.86 -12.78 4.42
N LEU A 100 0.89 -12.03 4.96
CA LEU A 100 1.13 -10.92 5.87
C LEU A 100 1.88 -11.37 7.13
N GLN A 101 3.08 -10.83 7.34
CA GLN A 101 3.93 -11.08 8.50
C GLN A 101 3.75 -10.01 9.58
N ALA A 102 3.68 -8.74 9.16
CA ALA A 102 3.48 -7.62 10.06
C ALA A 102 2.81 -6.46 9.34
N ALA A 103 2.09 -5.63 10.09
CA ALA A 103 1.53 -4.38 9.60
C ALA A 103 1.47 -3.36 10.72
N SER A 104 1.59 -2.09 10.35
CA SER A 104 1.48 -0.99 11.32
C SER A 104 1.00 0.29 10.67
N VAL A 105 0.15 1.03 11.38
CA VAL A 105 -0.13 2.43 11.09
C VAL A 105 1.01 3.26 11.68
N THR A 106 1.89 3.76 10.81
CA THR A 106 3.06 4.54 11.23
C THR A 106 2.74 6.01 11.46
N GLU A 107 1.75 6.53 10.74
CA GLU A 107 1.30 7.91 10.88
C GLU A 107 -0.21 7.99 10.66
N PHE A 108 -0.89 8.77 11.49
CA PHE A 108 -2.27 9.19 11.26
C PHE A 108 -2.44 10.63 11.71
N THR A 109 -3.03 11.46 10.84
CA THR A 109 -3.43 12.83 11.17
C THR A 109 -4.80 13.13 10.58
N GLY A 110 -5.60 13.92 11.30
CA GLY A 110 -6.94 14.35 10.84
C GLY A 110 -8.11 13.71 11.58
N ASP A 111 -9.27 13.68 10.93
CA ASP A 111 -10.54 13.22 11.51
C ASP A 111 -10.70 11.69 11.37
N LEU A 112 -10.68 11.00 12.51
CA LEU A 112 -10.82 9.55 12.59
C LEU A 112 -12.21 9.05 12.13
N HIS A 113 -13.29 9.78 12.43
CA HIS A 113 -14.63 9.37 12.00
C HIS A 113 -14.76 9.49 10.48
N TYR A 114 -14.26 10.60 9.93
CA TYR A 114 -14.21 10.78 8.48
C TYR A 114 -13.40 9.66 7.82
N ALA A 115 -12.21 9.33 8.34
CA ALA A 115 -11.35 8.30 7.78
C ALA A 115 -12.00 6.91 7.77
N ILE A 116 -12.70 6.53 8.85
CA ILE A 116 -13.41 5.26 8.93
C ILE A 116 -14.54 5.18 7.89
N ASN A 117 -15.33 6.24 7.75
CA ASN A 117 -16.42 6.27 6.77
C ASN A 117 -15.86 6.27 5.34
N TRP A 118 -14.83 7.06 5.07
CA TRP A 118 -14.14 7.08 3.78
C TRP A 118 -13.59 5.71 3.40
N GLY A 119 -12.95 5.00 4.33
CA GLY A 119 -12.41 3.67 4.08
C GLY A 119 -13.49 2.62 3.81
N LYS A 120 -14.66 2.76 4.43
CA LYS A 120 -15.82 1.91 4.15
C LYS A 120 -16.34 2.15 2.73
N ASP A 121 -16.61 3.41 2.39
CA ASP A 121 -17.09 3.79 1.05
C ASP A 121 -16.10 3.40 -0.04
N PHE A 122 -14.80 3.41 0.26
CA PHE A 122 -13.75 3.00 -0.65
C PHE A 122 -13.79 1.49 -0.95
N LEU A 123 -13.94 0.65 0.08
CA LEU A 123 -14.08 -0.81 -0.09
C LEU A 123 -15.33 -1.16 -0.88
N ASP A 124 -16.47 -0.56 -0.53
CA ASP A 124 -17.73 -0.80 -1.23
C ASP A 124 -17.58 -0.50 -2.75
N ARG A 125 -16.80 0.52 -3.10
CA ARG A 125 -16.48 0.87 -4.50
C ARG A 125 -15.49 -0.08 -5.17
N ILE A 126 -14.43 -0.52 -4.47
CA ILE A 126 -13.53 -1.54 -5.00
C ILE A 126 -14.29 -2.82 -5.27
N ASP A 127 -15.13 -3.25 -4.33
CA ASP A 127 -15.94 -4.46 -4.49
C ASP A 127 -16.91 -4.32 -5.67
N GLU A 128 -17.59 -3.17 -5.82
CA GLU A 128 -18.44 -2.89 -6.99
C GLU A 128 -17.67 -2.89 -8.31
N ASP A 129 -16.50 -2.23 -8.36
CA ASP A 129 -15.66 -2.16 -9.56
C ASP A 129 -15.01 -3.52 -9.88
N MET A 130 -14.64 -4.33 -8.86
CA MET A 130 -14.12 -5.69 -9.02
C MET A 130 -15.21 -6.68 -9.43
N ILE A 131 -16.45 -6.53 -8.94
CA ILE A 131 -17.61 -7.31 -9.41
C ILE A 131 -17.98 -6.91 -10.85
N ALA A 132 -17.91 -5.62 -11.18
CA ALA A 132 -18.20 -5.13 -12.53
C ALA A 132 -17.10 -5.43 -13.55
N ALA A 133 -15.83 -5.47 -13.11
CA ALA A 133 -14.70 -5.94 -13.89
C ALA A 133 -14.57 -7.47 -13.88
N GLY A 134 -15.31 -8.15 -12.99
CA GLY A 134 -15.30 -9.59 -12.76
C GLY A 134 -16.44 -10.32 -13.45
N MET A 135 -16.44 -10.35 -14.79
CA MET A 135 -16.88 -11.46 -15.68
C MET A 135 -16.71 -11.09 -17.15
#